data_AF-A0A949IB63-F1
#
_entry.id   AF-A0A949IB63-F1
#
_cell.length_a   1.000
_cell.length_b   1.000
_cell.length_c   1.000
_cell.angle_alpha   90.00
_cell.angle_beta   90.00
_cell.angle_gamma   90.00
#
_symmetry.space_group_name_H-M   'P 1'
#
loop_
_entity.id
_entity.type
_entity.pdbx_description
1 polymer ?
#
loop_
_entity_poly.entity_id
_entity_poly.type
_entity_poly.pdbx_seq_one_letter_code
_entity_poly.pdbx_strand_id
1 'polypeptide(L)'
;LVPDGSNWKATMLIEYPDVHERKRELARLIGIEDRMFVEVEGAARVYAIADEDLERENDEKTSSVHFVRFEFTAPMIAAIRAGAAVKLGCDHTHYPAHVSIAAETLASLAGDLR
;
A
#
# COMPACT_ATOMS: atom_id res chain seq x y z
N LEU A 1 -3.73 12.30 4.37
CA LEU A 1 -2.67 11.35 4.80
C LEU A 1 -2.57 11.12 6.31
N VAL A 2 -3.40 11.71 7.17
CA VAL A 2 -3.35 11.44 8.62
C VAL A 2 -4.16 10.18 8.96
N PRO A 3 -3.60 9.18 9.67
CA PRO A 3 -4.33 8.03 10.21
C PRO A 3 -5.41 8.44 11.21
N ASP A 4 -6.50 7.67 11.30
CA ASP A 4 -7.62 7.93 12.24
C ASP A 4 -7.72 6.93 13.39
N GLY A 5 -6.86 5.92 13.43
CA GLY A 5 -6.81 4.88 14.46
C GLY A 5 -7.19 3.48 13.98
N SER A 6 -7.84 3.34 12.82
CA SER A 6 -8.16 2.03 12.22
C SER A 6 -7.48 1.76 10.89
N ASN A 7 -6.69 2.72 10.38
CA ASN A 7 -5.97 2.56 9.12
C ASN A 7 -4.52 3.03 9.19
N TRP A 8 -3.75 2.53 8.22
CA TRP A 8 -2.50 3.16 7.81
C TRP A 8 -2.72 3.94 6.52
N LYS A 9 -1.97 5.04 6.39
CA LYS A 9 -1.93 5.84 5.16
C LYS A 9 -0.49 5.99 4.71
N ALA A 10 -0.26 5.89 3.41
CA ALA A 10 1.06 6.01 2.83
C ALA A 10 1.02 6.77 1.51
N THR A 11 2.17 7.33 1.14
CA THR A 11 2.43 7.82 -0.21
C THR A 11 3.23 6.75 -0.95
N MET A 12 2.68 6.22 -2.03
CA MET A 12 3.39 5.31 -2.94
C MET A 12 4.05 6.12 -4.05
N LEU A 13 5.33 5.85 -4.30
CA LEU A 13 6.08 6.43 -5.42
C LEU A 13 6.52 5.33 -6.39
N ILE A 14 6.32 5.56 -7.69
CA ILE A 14 6.83 4.73 -8.78
C ILE A 14 7.95 5.51 -9.47
N GLU A 15 9.19 5.09 -9.23
CA GLU A 15 10.38 5.83 -9.63
C GLU A 15 11.18 5.09 -10.70
N TYR A 16 11.38 5.76 -11.83
CA TYR A 16 12.28 5.35 -12.90
C TYR A 16 13.18 6.53 -13.26
N PRO A 17 14.52 6.37 -13.23
CA PRO A 17 15.45 7.45 -13.52
C PRO A 17 15.31 7.98 -14.95
N ASP A 18 15.15 7.07 -15.92
CA ASP A 18 14.97 7.43 -17.33
C ASP A 18 13.51 7.80 -17.62
N VAL A 19 13.31 8.90 -18.36
CA VAL A 19 11.97 9.41 -18.66
C VAL A 19 11.21 8.54 -19.65
N HIS A 20 11.90 7.91 -20.61
CA HIS A 20 11.26 7.05 -21.60
C HIS A 20 10.85 5.73 -20.97
N GLU A 21 11.69 5.17 -20.11
CA GLU A 21 11.37 4.02 -19.27
C GLU A 21 10.19 4.31 -18.35
N ARG A 22 10.23 5.42 -17.61
CA ARG A 22 9.13 5.82 -16.73
C ARG A 22 7.79 5.86 -17.47
N LYS A 23 7.77 6.48 -18.65
CA LYS A 23 6.52 6.58 -19.44
C LYS A 23 6.00 5.20 -19.87
N ARG A 24 6.89 4.29 -20.29
CA ARG A 24 6.50 2.92 -20.69
C ARG A 24 5.99 2.11 -19.50
N GLU A 25 6.69 2.15 -18.38
CA GLU A 25 6.35 1.34 -17.21
C GLU A 25 5.08 1.86 -16.52
N LEU A 26 4.87 3.18 -16.41
CA LEU A 26 3.60 3.72 -15.90
C LEU A 26 2.37 3.32 -16.76
N ALA A 27 2.56 3.11 -18.07
CA ALA A 27 1.50 2.57 -18.92
C ALA A 27 1.28 1.06 -18.71
N ARG A 28 2.31 0.33 -18.28
CA ARG A 28 2.21 -1.11 -17.96
C ARG A 28 1.69 -1.37 -16.56
N LEU A 29 1.86 -0.43 -15.63
CA LEU A 29 1.49 -0.54 -14.23
C LEU A 29 0.12 0.11 -13.93
N ILE A 30 -0.75 0.24 -14.93
CA ILE A 30 -2.11 0.76 -14.74
C ILE A 30 -2.85 -0.09 -13.70
N GLY A 31 -3.35 0.55 -12.64
CA GLY A 31 -4.07 -0.12 -11.56
C GLY A 31 -3.16 -0.81 -10.53
N ILE A 32 -1.85 -0.58 -10.54
CA ILE A 32 -0.93 -1.15 -9.54
C ILE A 32 -1.31 -0.72 -8.11
N GLU A 33 -1.81 0.51 -7.95
CA GLU A 33 -2.26 1.06 -6.68
C GLU A 33 -3.36 0.24 -6.01
N ASP A 34 -4.31 -0.28 -6.80
CA ASP A 34 -5.41 -1.13 -6.33
C ASP A 34 -4.95 -2.56 -5.99
N ARG A 35 -3.73 -2.94 -6.37
CA ARG A 35 -3.14 -4.27 -6.15
C ARG A 35 -2.13 -4.29 -5.00
N MET A 36 -1.88 -3.14 -4.38
CA MET A 36 -1.09 -3.06 -3.14
C MET A 36 -1.89 -3.66 -1.99
N PHE A 37 -1.22 -4.40 -1.10
CA PHE A 37 -1.87 -5.01 0.06
C PHE A 37 -0.96 -5.09 1.29
N VAL A 38 -1.59 -5.13 2.45
CA VAL A 38 -0.99 -5.52 3.73
C VAL A 38 -1.54 -6.87 4.16
N GLU A 39 -0.66 -7.77 4.60
CA GLU A 39 -1.02 -9.10 5.09
C GLU A 39 -0.52 -9.26 6.52
N VAL A 40 -1.45 -9.29 7.48
CA VAL A 40 -1.16 -9.63 8.88
C VAL A 40 -1.19 -11.14 9.02
N GLU A 41 -0.22 -11.72 9.72
CA GLU A 41 -0.13 -13.16 9.93
C GLU A 41 -1.45 -13.75 10.44
N GLY A 42 -1.96 -14.76 9.72
CA GLY A 42 -3.22 -15.44 10.05
C GLY A 42 -4.49 -14.68 9.65
N ALA A 43 -4.39 -13.50 9.02
CA ALA A 43 -5.53 -12.72 8.53
C ALA A 43 -5.60 -12.68 6.99
N ALA A 44 -6.77 -12.29 6.47
CA ALA A 44 -6.92 -12.01 5.05
C ALA A 44 -6.15 -10.73 4.65
N ARG A 45 -5.79 -10.62 3.37
CA ARG A 45 -5.14 -9.43 2.83
C ARG A 45 -6.05 -8.20 2.91
N VAL A 46 -5.46 -7.08 3.31
CA VAL A 46 -6.06 -5.76 3.28
C VAL A 46 -5.51 -5.04 2.05
N TYR A 47 -6.33 -4.91 1.00
CA TYR A 47 -5.94 -4.16 -0.20
C TYR A 47 -6.03 -2.66 0.04
N ALA A 48 -5.17 -1.91 -0.65
CA ALA A 48 -5.16 -0.47 -0.62
C ALA A 48 -6.46 0.09 -1.20
N ILE A 49 -6.92 1.19 -0.60
CA ILE A 49 -7.90 2.09 -1.17
C ILE A 49 -7.10 3.32 -1.60
N ALA A 50 -7.02 3.55 -2.92
CA ALA A 50 -6.13 4.55 -3.51
C ALA A 50 -6.89 5.80 -3.97
N ASP A 51 -6.26 6.95 -3.82
CA ASP A 51 -6.61 8.22 -4.46
C ASP A 51 -8.08 8.68 -4.27
N GLU A 52 -8.69 8.34 -3.14
CA GLU A 52 -10.10 8.66 -2.81
C GLU A 52 -10.42 10.17 -2.85
N ASP A 53 -9.40 11.01 -2.69
CA ASP A 53 -9.50 12.47 -2.67
C ASP A 53 -9.21 13.11 -4.05
N LEU A 54 -8.99 12.31 -5.11
CA LEU A 54 -8.65 12.78 -6.45
C LEU A 54 -9.69 12.34 -7.48
N GLU A 55 -10.12 13.25 -8.35
CA GLU A 55 -10.85 12.88 -9.56
C GLU A 55 -9.88 12.17 -10.51
N ARG A 56 -10.24 10.96 -11.00
CA ARG A 56 -9.38 10.21 -11.94
C ARG A 56 -9.21 11.03 -13.23
N GLU A 57 -7.99 11.47 -13.52
CA GLU A 57 -7.73 12.39 -14.64
C GLU A 57 -7.36 11.71 -15.98
N ASN A 58 -6.99 10.42 -16.05
CA ASN A 58 -6.67 9.79 -17.35
C ASN A 58 -6.59 8.24 -17.31
N ASP A 59 -7.18 7.56 -18.29
CA ASP A 59 -7.15 6.08 -18.45
C ASP A 59 -5.90 5.58 -19.20
N GLU A 60 -5.02 6.46 -19.70
CA GLU A 60 -3.88 6.08 -20.54
C GLU A 60 -2.62 5.61 -19.78
N LYS A 61 -2.42 6.04 -18.54
CA LYS A 61 -1.24 5.70 -17.71
C LYS A 61 -1.53 5.94 -16.23
N THR A 62 -0.89 5.18 -15.35
CA THR A 62 -0.99 5.44 -13.90
C THR A 62 -0.15 6.64 -13.46
N SER A 63 -0.47 7.20 -12.29
CA SER A 63 0.30 8.27 -11.66
C SER A 63 1.64 7.74 -11.15
N SER A 64 2.67 8.58 -11.09
CA SER A 64 3.91 8.20 -10.40
C SER A 64 3.80 8.32 -8.88
N VAL A 65 2.73 8.95 -8.38
CA VAL A 65 2.48 9.16 -6.95
C VAL A 65 1.02 8.82 -6.65
N HIS A 66 0.80 7.97 -5.64
CA HIS A 66 -0.53 7.61 -5.16
C HIS A 66 -0.62 7.80 -3.65
N PHE A 67 -1.80 8.14 -3.17
CA PHE A 67 -2.11 8.12 -1.75
C PHE A 67 -2.95 6.89 -1.45
N VAL A 68 -2.43 6.01 -0.61
CA VAL A 68 -3.08 4.74 -0.29
C VAL A 68 -3.49 4.68 1.17
N ARG A 69 -4.63 4.06 1.43
CA ARG A 69 -5.16 3.75 2.76
C ARG A 69 -5.37 2.26 2.90
N PHE A 70 -4.94 1.68 4.02
CA PHE A 70 -5.19 0.29 4.38
C PHE A 70 -6.08 0.24 5.62
N GLU A 71 -7.30 -0.25 5.47
CA GLU A 71 -8.29 -0.29 6.54
C GLU A 71 -8.26 -1.62 7.29
N PHE A 72 -8.00 -1.58 8.61
CA PHE A 72 -7.84 -2.77 9.43
C PHE A 72 -9.07 -3.04 10.29
N THR A 73 -9.37 -4.32 10.48
CA THR A 73 -10.38 -4.76 11.44
C THR A 73 -9.82 -4.75 12.87
N ALA A 74 -10.67 -4.68 13.88
CA ALA A 74 -10.24 -4.73 15.29
C ALA A 74 -9.37 -5.97 15.63
N PRO A 75 -9.68 -7.20 15.13
CA PRO A 75 -8.79 -8.35 15.33
C PRO A 75 -7.40 -8.17 14.70
N MET A 76 -7.31 -7.56 13.51
CA MET A 76 -6.03 -7.28 12.85
C MET A 76 -5.21 -6.27 13.65
N ILE A 77 -5.84 -5.19 14.13
CA ILE A 77 -5.19 -4.18 14.98
C ILE A 77 -4.64 -4.83 16.26
N ALA A 78 -5.43 -5.67 16.92
CA ALA A 78 -4.98 -6.39 18.11
C ALA A 78 -3.78 -7.30 17.83
N ALA A 79 -3.80 -8.01 16.69
CA ALA A 79 -2.69 -8.88 16.28
C ALA A 79 -1.41 -8.07 15.96
N ILE A 80 -1.53 -6.97 15.21
CA ILE A 80 -0.41 -6.06 14.91
C ILE A 80 0.21 -5.54 16.21
N ARG A 81 -0.61 -5.07 17.15
CA ARG A 81 -0.15 -4.56 18.45
C ARG A 81 0.45 -5.64 19.36
N ALA A 82 0.05 -6.90 19.17
CA ALA A 82 0.66 -8.05 19.84
C ALA A 82 1.97 -8.52 19.19
N GLY A 83 2.40 -7.89 18.08
CA GLY A 83 3.65 -8.20 17.39
C GLY A 83 3.54 -9.30 16.33
N ALA A 84 2.33 -9.56 15.80
CA ALA A 84 2.16 -10.46 14.67
C ALA A 84 3.00 -10.00 13.47
N ALA A 85 3.53 -10.95 12.70
CA ALA A 85 4.30 -10.60 11.50
C ALA A 85 3.39 -9.93 10.45
N VAL A 86 3.90 -8.90 9.79
CA VAL A 86 3.17 -8.16 8.75
C VAL A 86 3.99 -8.08 7.47
N LYS A 87 3.35 -8.30 6.33
CA LYS A 87 3.94 -8.12 5.00
C LYS A 87 3.25 -6.98 4.26
N LEU A 88 4.03 -6.23 3.50
CA LEU A 88 3.55 -5.33 2.45
C LEU A 88 3.80 -6.01 1.10
N GLY A 89 2.85 -5.97 0.19
CA GLY A 89 3.02 -6.56 -1.13
C GLY A 89 2.19 -5.92 -2.22
N CYS A 90 2.44 -6.40 -3.42
CA CYS A 90 1.72 -6.09 -4.64
C CYS A 90 1.52 -7.39 -5.42
N ASP A 91 0.31 -7.65 -5.90
CA ASP A 91 0.03 -8.80 -6.76
C ASP A 91 -0.40 -8.39 -8.18
N HIS A 92 -0.02 -7.19 -8.59
CA HIS A 92 -0.18 -6.73 -9.97
C HIS A 92 0.61 -7.65 -10.93
N THR A 93 0.02 -8.01 -12.08
CA THR A 93 0.61 -8.99 -13.02
C THR A 93 2.01 -8.58 -13.49
N HIS A 94 2.27 -7.28 -13.61
CA HIS A 94 3.57 -6.74 -14.03
C HIS A 94 4.51 -6.40 -12.86
N TYR A 95 4.07 -6.57 -11.61
CA TYR A 95 4.89 -6.31 -10.42
C TYR A 95 4.51 -7.20 -9.22
N PRO A 96 4.67 -8.54 -9.31
CA PRO A 96 4.42 -9.43 -8.18
C PRO A 96 5.57 -9.35 -7.17
N ALA A 97 5.34 -8.70 -6.03
CA ALA A 97 6.36 -8.49 -5.00
C ALA A 97 5.77 -8.50 -3.60
N HIS A 98 6.55 -8.92 -2.62
CA HIS A 98 6.22 -8.71 -1.21
C HIS A 98 7.48 -8.61 -0.36
N VAL A 99 7.34 -7.96 0.79
CA VAL A 99 8.40 -7.79 1.78
C VAL A 99 7.81 -7.88 3.18
N SER A 100 8.53 -8.51 4.10
CA SER A 100 8.19 -8.45 5.52
C SER A 100 8.53 -7.07 6.06
N ILE A 101 7.61 -6.43 6.77
CA ILE A 101 7.87 -5.17 7.44
C ILE A 101 8.80 -5.45 8.62
N ALA A 102 9.92 -4.73 8.69
CA ALA A 102 10.88 -4.88 9.78
C ALA A 102 10.23 -4.56 11.14
N ALA A 103 10.63 -5.26 12.19
CA ALA A 103 10.00 -5.14 13.51
C ALA A 103 10.01 -3.70 14.07
N GLU A 104 11.08 -2.95 13.84
CA GLU A 104 11.19 -1.54 14.26
C GLU A 104 10.20 -0.64 13.53
N THR A 105 10.03 -0.82 12.22
CA THR A 105 9.07 -0.09 11.41
C THR A 105 7.65 -0.45 11.82
N LEU A 106 7.39 -1.75 12.05
CA LEU A 106 6.07 -2.22 12.48
C LEU A 106 5.70 -1.68 13.87
N ALA A 107 6.65 -1.60 14.81
CA ALA A 107 6.42 -1.00 16.12
C ALA A 107 6.06 0.48 16.01
N SER A 108 6.69 1.22 15.10
CA SER A 108 6.33 2.61 14.79
C SER A 108 4.92 2.71 14.22
N LEU A 109 4.60 1.92 13.19
CA LEU A 109 3.29 1.90 12.53
C LEU A 109 2.16 1.44 13.46
N ALA A 110 2.42 0.54 14.40
CA ALA A 110 1.44 0.11 15.39
C ALA A 110 0.97 1.26 16.29
N GLY A 111 1.77 2.33 16.44
CA GLY A 111 1.40 3.54 17.18
C GLY A 111 0.29 4.37 16.52
N ASP A 112 0.04 4.16 15.22
CA ASP A 112 -1.04 4.83 14.48
C ASP A 112 -2.41 4.18 14.73
N LEU A 113 -2.45 2.99 15.35
CA LEU A 113 -3.65 2.18 15.56
C LEU A 113 -4.12 2.24 17.02
N ARG A 114 -5.44 2.38 17.23
CA ARG A 114 -6.06 2.54 18.56
C ARG A 114 -6.61 1.24 19.13
#